data_AF-A0A849QGL1-F1
#
_entry.id   AF-A0A849QGL1-F1
#
_cell.length_a   1.000
_cell.length_b   1.000
_cell.length_c   1.000
_cell.angle_alpha   90.00
_cell.angle_beta   90.00
_cell.angle_gamma   90.00
#
_symmetry.space_group_name_H-M   'P 1'
#
loop_
_entity.id
_entity.type
_entity.pdbx_description
1 polymer ?
#
loop_
_entity_poly.entity_id
_entity_poly.type
_entity_poly.pdbx_seq_one_letter_code
_entity_poly.pdbx_strand_id
1 'polypeptide(L)'
;MTDKREPLSFKLALYDTDGKKVSDEKLVIADSTSDEPEERIQEVILTMSSDIENKTYNLIGIDDDPKALQSIFEIPMIVDILITDDF
;
A
#
# COMPACT_ATOMS: atom_id res chain seq x y z
N MET A 1 29.11 -8.86 -6.86
CA MET A 1 28.37 -7.64 -7.22
C MET A 1 26.92 -7.98 -7.08
N THR A 2 26.29 -7.63 -5.97
CA THR A 2 24.86 -7.82 -5.80
C THR A 2 24.20 -6.70 -6.60
N ASP A 3 23.42 -7.03 -7.62
CA ASP A 3 22.61 -6.05 -8.34
C ASP A 3 21.74 -5.32 -7.31
N LYS A 4 22.12 -4.07 -6.98
CA LYS A 4 21.31 -3.21 -6.14
C LYS A 4 20.07 -2.89 -6.96
N ARG A 5 18.91 -3.37 -6.51
CA ARG A 5 17.63 -2.95 -7.07
C ARG A 5 17.55 -1.43 -6.96
N GLU A 6 17.24 -0.77 -8.07
CA GLU A 6 17.05 0.67 -8.08
C GLU A 6 16.00 1.09 -7.03
N PRO A 7 16.14 2.29 -6.44
CA PRO A 7 15.15 2.81 -5.52
C PRO A 7 13.77 2.84 -6.18
N LEU A 8 12.78 2.26 -5.52
CA LEU A 8 11.42 2.18 -6.04
C LEU A 8 10.55 3.19 -5.30
N SER A 9 9.96 4.13 -6.05
CA SER A 9 9.02 5.12 -5.50
C SER A 9 7.63 4.83 -6.04
N PHE A 10 6.66 4.69 -5.16
CA PHE A 10 5.28 4.36 -5.54
C PHE A 10 4.27 4.94 -4.57
N LYS A 11 3.06 5.16 -5.06
CA LYS A 11 1.88 5.52 -4.27
C LYS A 11 1.17 4.27 -3.80
N LEU A 12 0.86 4.22 -2.51
CA LEU A 12 0.17 3.14 -1.86
C LEU A 12 -1.20 3.59 -1.38
N ALA A 13 -2.23 2.83 -1.71
CA ALA A 13 -3.58 3.01 -1.19
C ALA A 13 -4.36 1.69 -1.16
N LEU A 14 -5.42 1.66 -0.37
CA LEU A 14 -6.36 0.55 -0.27
C LEU A 14 -7.54 0.75 -1.22
N TYR A 15 -7.90 -0.32 -1.93
CA TYR A 15 -9.00 -0.36 -2.88
C TYR A 15 -9.98 -1.48 -2.53
N ASP A 16 -11.26 -1.23 -2.76
CA ASP A 16 -12.31 -2.24 -2.72
C ASP A 16 -12.25 -3.15 -3.94
N THR A 17 -12.97 -4.27 -3.92
CA THR A 17 -13.05 -5.22 -5.04
C THR A 17 -13.64 -4.61 -6.32
N ASP A 18 -14.40 -3.51 -6.18
CA ASP A 18 -14.96 -2.75 -7.30
C ASP A 18 -13.98 -1.70 -7.87
N GLY A 19 -12.75 -1.62 -7.34
CA GLY A 19 -11.73 -0.65 -7.78
C GLY A 19 -11.91 0.76 -7.19
N LYS A 20 -12.77 0.93 -6.18
CA LYS A 20 -12.94 2.20 -5.44
C LYS A 20 -11.82 2.34 -4.40
N LYS A 21 -11.10 3.47 -4.39
CA LYS A 21 -10.14 3.79 -3.32
C LYS A 21 -10.89 4.04 -2.00
N VAL A 22 -10.47 3.36 -0.93
CA VAL A 22 -11.08 3.42 0.42
C VAL A 22 -10.10 3.88 1.50
N SER A 23 -8.94 4.40 1.13
CA SER A 23 -8.00 5.03 2.07
C SER A 23 -7.44 6.35 1.54
N ASP A 24 -6.70 7.06 2.38
CA ASP A 24 -5.73 8.04 1.89
C ASP A 24 -4.61 7.37 1.07
N GLU A 25 -3.82 8.18 0.39
CA GLU A 25 -2.71 7.73 -0.45
C GLU A 25 -1.39 8.17 0.17
N LYS A 26 -0.42 7.26 0.22
CA LYS A 26 0.92 7.53 0.77
C LYS A 26 1.99 7.27 -0.27
N LEU A 27 2.94 8.19 -0.38
CA LEU A 27 4.16 7.98 -1.18
C LEU A 27 5.13 7.13 -0.36
N VAL A 28 5.54 6.01 -0.92
CA VAL A 28 6.53 5.08 -0.38
C VAL A 28 7.79 5.18 -1.23
N ILE A 29 8.92 5.45 -0.59
CA ILE A 29 10.24 5.51 -1.23
C ILE A 29 11.07 4.38 -0.64
N ALA A 30 11.13 3.27 -1.37
CA ALA A 30 11.93 2.11 -1.01
C ALA A 30 13.33 2.27 -1.61
N ASP A 31 14.21 2.96 -0.87
CA ASP A 31 15.63 3.10 -1.21
C ASP A 31 16.45 1.96 -0.57
N SER A 32 17.34 1.35 -1.35
CA SER A 32 18.14 0.17 -0.95
C SER A 32 19.49 0.56 -0.35
N THR A 33 19.61 1.77 0.20
CA THR A 33 20.89 2.30 0.68
C THR A 33 21.39 1.70 2.00
N SER A 34 20.56 0.94 2.74
CA SER A 34 20.98 0.30 3.99
C SER A 34 21.32 -1.19 3.85
N ASP A 35 22.49 -1.55 4.38
CA ASP A 35 22.95 -2.93 4.53
C ASP A 35 22.24 -3.65 5.70
N GLU A 36 21.65 -2.91 6.65
CA GLU A 36 20.96 -3.46 7.81
C GLU A 36 19.50 -3.85 7.48
N PRO A 37 19.08 -5.11 7.69
CA PRO A 37 17.72 -5.55 7.38
C PRO A 37 16.61 -4.78 8.07
N GLU A 38 16.85 -4.32 9.29
CA GLU A 38 15.87 -3.60 10.11
C GLU A 38 15.57 -2.21 9.53
N GLU A 39 16.58 -1.55 8.95
CA GLU A 39 16.44 -0.25 8.29
C GLU A 39 15.74 -0.35 6.91
N ARG A 40 15.50 -1.57 6.41
CA ARG A 40 14.72 -1.82 5.18
C ARG A 40 13.24 -2.06 5.44
N ILE A 41 12.80 -2.11 6.69
CA ILE A 41 11.38 -2.23 7.05
C ILE A 41 10.76 -0.85 6.98
N GLN A 42 9.72 -0.68 6.16
CA GLN A 42 9.00 0.57 6.01
C GLN A 42 7.57 0.41 6.55
N GLU A 43 7.25 1.15 7.60
CA GLU A 43 5.91 1.20 8.16
C GLU A 43 5.09 2.30 7.44
N VAL A 44 3.89 1.94 6.98
CA VAL A 44 2.97 2.88 6.33
C VAL A 44 1.63 2.79 7.04
N ILE A 45 1.18 3.93 7.57
CA ILE A 45 -0.14 4.07 8.18
C ILE A 45 -1.09 4.66 7.15
N LEU A 46 -2.13 3.90 6.81
CA LEU A 46 -3.23 4.34 5.95
C LEU A 46 -4.45 4.68 6.81
N THR A 47 -5.08 5.81 6.50
CA THR A 47 -6.36 6.22 7.10
C THR A 47 -7.49 5.67 6.25
N MET A 48 -8.31 4.79 6.83
CA MET A 48 -9.44 4.18 6.15
C MET A 48 -10.62 5.14 6.05
N SER A 49 -11.41 4.98 5.00
CA SER A 49 -12.70 5.66 4.85
C SER A 49 -13.68 5.12 5.90
N SER A 50 -14.65 5.95 6.28
CA SER A 50 -15.64 5.60 7.32
C SER A 50 -16.60 4.48 6.92
N ASP A 51 -16.69 4.16 5.63
CA ASP A 51 -17.53 3.12 5.03
C ASP A 51 -16.78 1.79 4.84
N ILE A 52 -15.67 1.58 5.55
CA ILE A 52 -14.94 0.31 5.51
C ILE A 52 -15.72 -0.79 6.24
N GLU A 53 -15.71 -1.98 5.68
CA GLU A 53 -16.51 -3.14 6.12
C GLU A 53 -15.61 -4.37 6.28
N ASN A 54 -16.14 -5.42 6.93
CA ASN A 54 -15.43 -6.68 7.09
C ASN A 54 -15.43 -7.48 5.80
N LYS A 55 -14.43 -7.24 4.94
CA LYS A 55 -14.28 -7.92 3.65
C LYS A 55 -12.84 -7.88 3.14
N THR A 56 -12.63 -8.47 1.97
CA THR A 56 -11.35 -8.42 1.26
C THR A 56 -11.22 -7.11 0.50
N TYR A 57 -10.06 -6.47 0.65
CA TYR A 57 -9.62 -5.29 -0.09
C TYR A 57 -8.31 -5.60 -0.80
N ASN A 58 -7.87 -4.70 -1.67
CA ASN A 58 -6.62 -4.78 -2.39
C ASN A 58 -5.72 -3.61 -2.01
N LEU A 59 -4.54 -3.91 -1.46
CA LEU A 59 -3.47 -2.93 -1.29
C LEU A 59 -2.75 -2.79 -2.63
N ILE A 60 -2.86 -1.62 -3.24
CA ILE A 60 -2.30 -1.38 -4.58
C ILE A 60 -1.15 -0.38 -4.48
N GLY A 61 0.01 -0.80 -4.99
CA GLY A 61 1.15 0.08 -5.26
C GLY A 61 1.12 0.55 -6.71
N ILE A 62 0.98 1.84 -6.95
CA ILE A 62 0.98 2.47 -8.28
C ILE A 62 2.26 3.25 -8.44
N ASP A 63 2.96 3.06 -9.55
CA ASP A 63 4.15 3.86 -9.86
C ASP A 63 3.81 5.35 -9.90
N ASP A 64 4.74 6.19 -9.46
CA ASP A 64 4.56 7.64 -9.55
C ASP A 64 4.74 8.16 -10.99
N ASP A 65 5.28 7.36 -11.92
CA ASP A 65 5.30 7.68 -13.35
C ASP A 65 3.88 7.60 -13.95
N PRO A 66 3.28 8.73 -14.39
CA PRO A 66 1.96 8.75 -15.01
C PRO A 66 1.86 7.96 -16.33
N LYS A 67 2.97 7.49 -16.90
CA LYS A 67 3.00 6.61 -18.09
C LYS A 67 2.99 5.13 -17.73
N ALA A 68 3.23 4.77 -16.47
CA ALA A 68 3.12 3.41 -16.00
C ALA A 68 1.63 3.02 -15.93
N LEU A 69 1.18 2.27 -16.94
CA LEU A 69 -0.21 1.82 -17.06
C LEU A 69 -0.56 0.63 -16.13
N GLN A 70 0.39 0.18 -15.29
CA GLN A 70 0.25 -1.02 -14.48
C GLN A 70 0.60 -0.76 -13.01
N SER A 71 -0.18 -1.34 -12.11
CA SER A 71 0.16 -1.47 -10.71
C SER A 71 1.48 -2.24 -10.57
N ILE A 72 2.38 -1.73 -9.74
CA ILE A 72 3.64 -2.39 -9.38
C ILE A 72 3.34 -3.70 -8.64
N PHE A 73 2.36 -3.66 -7.74
CA PHE A 73 1.83 -4.83 -7.06
C PHE A 73 0.38 -4.61 -6.64
N GLU A 74 -0.30 -5.72 -6.44
CA GLU A 74 -1.63 -5.80 -5.85
C GLU A 74 -1.61 -6.94 -4.83
N ILE A 75 -1.93 -6.62 -3.57
CA ILE A 75 -1.93 -7.60 -2.48
C ILE A 75 -3.35 -7.67 -1.91
N PRO A 76 -4.05 -8.81 -2.02
CA PRO A 76 -5.34 -8.99 -1.38
C PRO A 76 -5.15 -9.07 0.14
N MET A 77 -5.99 -8.35 0.87
CA MET A 77 -5.96 -8.28 2.32
C MET A 77 -7.36 -8.38 2.90
N ILE A 78 -7.51 -9.22 3.92
CA ILE A 78 -8.75 -9.36 4.67
C ILE A 78 -8.74 -8.32 5.77
N VAL A 79 -9.72 -7.42 5.75
CA VAL A 79 -9.95 -6.46 6.82
C VAL A 79 -11.04 -7.03 7.72
N ASP A 80 -10.69 -7.27 8.98
CA ASP A 80 -11.60 -7.75 10.02
C ASP A 80 -11.63 -6.72 11.17
N ILE A 81 -12.70 -5.94 11.19
CA ILE A 81 -12.98 -4.86 12.12
C ILE A 81 -13.88 -5.41 13.21
N LEU A 82 -13.32 -5.55 14.40
CA LEU A 82 -14.04 -5.99 15.60
C LEU A 82 -14.79 -4.85 16.30
N ILE A 83 -14.56 -3.60 15.87
CA ILE A 83 -15.19 -2.40 16.43
C ILE A 83 -16.22 -1.91 15.41
N THR A 84 -17.45 -2.38 15.53
CA THR A 84 -18.61 -1.76 14.89
C THR A 84 -19.03 -0.57 15.74
N ASP A 85 -19.22 0.59 15.12
CA ASP A 85 -19.69 1.81 15.78
C ASP A 85 -21.16 1.63 16.21
N ASP A 86 -21.35 0.98 17.36
CA ASP A 86 -22.64 0.64 17.98
C ASP A 86 -22.86 1.47 19.26
N PHE A 87 -22.41 2.73 19.28
CA PHE A 87 -22.56 3.69 20.38
C PHE A 87 -23.75 4.64 20.21
#